data_AF-A0A9W6IRE8-F1
#
_entry.id   AF-A0A9W6IRE8-F1
#
_cell.length_a   1.000
_cell.length_b   1.000
_cell.length_c   1.000
_cell.angle_alpha   90.00
_cell.angle_beta   90.00
_cell.angle_gamma   90.00
#
_symmetry.space_group_name_H-M   'P 1'
#
loop_
_entity.id
_entity.type
_entity.pdbx_description
1 polymer ?
#
loop_
_entity_poly.entity_id
_entity_poly.type
_entity_poly.pdbx_seq_one_letter_code
_entity_poly.pdbx_strand_id
1 'polypeptide(L)'
;MKGNAKVELIGVVSTPPGRIRGHRSKAKFRVKNSDCSSRGARRYFEQVVEWDVEVMQPELAERVLSVLQEGDRIRLRGRLSKRLGCPAGGNSPAIVVVVDDDGSVEIEGSGVERA
;
A
#
# COMPACT_ATOMS: atom_id res chain seq x y z
N MET A 1 9.95 -19.59 -15.46
CA MET A 1 8.58 -19.36 -14.94
C MET A 1 8.59 -18.05 -14.17
N LYS A 2 7.96 -16.97 -14.66
CA LYS A 2 7.82 -15.72 -13.90
C LYS A 2 6.72 -15.95 -12.86
N GLY A 3 7.11 -16.16 -11.59
CA GLY A 3 6.15 -16.33 -10.51
C GLY A 3 5.28 -15.08 -10.38
N ASN A 4 3.97 -15.23 -10.62
CA ASN A 4 2.98 -14.20 -10.32
C ASN A 4 2.78 -14.18 -8.80
N ALA A 5 3.70 -13.54 -8.07
CA ALA A 5 3.57 -13.31 -6.64
C ALA A 5 2.47 -12.26 -6.40
N LYS A 6 1.22 -12.72 -6.43
CA LYS A 6 0.05 -11.93 -6.04
C LYS A 6 0.10 -11.73 -4.53
N VAL A 7 -0.11 -10.50 -4.10
CA VAL A 7 -0.23 -10.14 -2.69
C VAL A 7 -1.59 -9.51 -2.47
N GLU A 8 -2.14 -9.81 -1.32
CA GLU A 8 -3.32 -9.16 -0.78
C GLU A 8 -2.91 -8.52 0.55
N LEU A 9 -3.23 -7.25 0.71
CA LEU A 9 -2.85 -6.48 1.88
C LEU A 9 -4.07 -5.76 2.42
N ILE A 10 -4.31 -5.93 3.71
CA ILE A 10 -5.34 -5.22 4.45
C ILE A 10 -4.61 -4.35 5.46
N GLY A 11 -4.90 -3.06 5.50
CA GLY A 11 -4.18 -2.15 6.40
C GLY A 11 -4.76 -0.76 6.40
N VAL A 12 -4.06 0.13 7.10
CA VAL A 12 -4.45 1.53 7.26
C VAL A 12 -3.48 2.42 6.49
N VAL A 13 -4.01 3.37 5.73
CA VAL A 13 -3.21 4.33 4.96
C VAL A 13 -2.42 5.20 5.94
N SER A 14 -1.10 5.10 5.87
CA SER A 14 -0.19 5.80 6.78
C SER A 14 0.42 7.05 6.19
N THR A 15 0.40 7.15 4.87
CA THR A 15 0.78 8.34 4.13
C THR A 15 -0.19 8.42 2.95
N PRO A 16 -0.92 9.53 2.79
CA PRO A 16 -1.91 9.67 1.73
C PRO A 16 -1.25 9.60 0.34
N PRO A 17 -2.03 9.30 -0.71
CA PRO A 17 -1.48 9.18 -2.06
C PRO A 17 -0.97 10.50 -2.60
N GLY A 18 0.27 10.44 -3.10
CA GLY A 18 0.90 11.48 -3.89
C GLY A 18 1.13 11.02 -5.33
N ARG A 19 1.16 11.97 -6.26
CA ARG A 19 1.54 11.69 -7.65
C ARG A 19 3.03 11.34 -7.73
N ILE A 20 3.38 10.37 -8.56
CA ILE A 20 4.77 10.05 -8.84
C ILE A 20 5.35 11.16 -9.74
N ARG A 21 6.47 11.76 -9.32
CA ARG A 21 7.15 12.82 -10.09
C ARG A 21 7.47 12.33 -11.50
N GLY A 22 7.01 13.08 -12.53
CA GLY A 22 7.19 12.71 -13.93
C GLY A 22 6.16 11.73 -14.50
N HIS A 23 5.29 11.15 -13.68
CA HIS A 23 4.21 10.26 -14.11
C HIS A 23 2.88 10.73 -13.56
N ARG A 24 2.19 11.60 -14.31
CA ARG A 24 0.91 12.21 -13.89
C ARG A 24 -0.17 11.16 -13.60
N SER A 25 -0.14 10.02 -14.29
CA SER A 25 -1.15 8.96 -14.20
C SER A 25 -0.79 7.84 -13.22
N LYS A 26 0.10 8.09 -12.25
CA LYS A 26 0.53 7.09 -11.27
C LYS A 26 0.50 7.68 -9.87
N ALA A 27 0.09 6.87 -8.90
CA ALA A 27 0.02 7.26 -7.50
C ALA A 27 0.94 6.39 -6.65
N LYS A 28 1.48 6.98 -5.57
CA LYS A 28 2.25 6.29 -4.55
C LYS A 28 1.73 6.68 -3.17
N PHE A 29 1.54 5.70 -2.31
CA PHE A 29 1.15 5.90 -0.90
C PHE A 29 1.80 4.83 -0.01
N ARG A 30 1.58 4.92 1.30
CA ARG A 30 2.03 3.90 2.25
C ARG A 30 0.88 3.34 3.07
N VAL A 31 1.00 2.07 3.41
CA VAL A 31 0.02 1.34 4.22
C VAL A 31 0.73 0.69 5.38
N LYS A 32 0.17 0.86 6.58
CA LYS A 32 0.55 0.18 7.81
C LYS A 32 -0.34 -1.04 8.01
N ASN A 33 0.26 -2.19 8.25
CA ASN A 33 -0.41 -3.37 8.78
C ASN A 33 0.24 -3.70 10.13
N SER A 34 -0.59 -3.85 11.17
CA SER A 34 -0.13 -4.27 12.49
C SER A 34 -0.53 -5.72 12.72
N ASP A 35 0.44 -6.58 12.98
CA ASP A 35 0.17 -7.92 13.52
C ASP A 35 0.30 -7.88 15.04
N CYS A 36 -0.78 -8.27 15.72
CA CYS A 36 -0.83 -8.37 17.17
C CYS A 36 -0.70 -9.84 17.55
N SER A 37 0.52 -10.26 17.87
CA SER A 37 0.77 -11.62 18.36
C SER A 37 0.88 -11.64 19.88
N SER A 38 -0.07 -12.30 20.55
CA SER A 38 0.04 -12.64 21.97
C SER A 38 0.66 -14.02 22.12
N ARG A 39 2.00 -14.12 22.18
CA ARG A 39 2.67 -15.37 22.56
C ARG A 39 2.72 -15.53 24.09
N GLY A 40 1.65 -16.09 24.66
CA GLY A 40 1.58 -16.45 26.08
C GLY A 40 1.60 -15.25 27.04
N ALA A 41 1.89 -15.50 28.33
CA ALA A 41 1.78 -14.55 29.44
C ALA A 41 2.83 -13.40 29.45
N ARG A 42 3.50 -13.10 28.32
CA ARG A 42 4.51 -12.04 28.25
C ARG A 42 4.21 -11.04 27.13
N ARG A 43 4.03 -9.79 27.57
CA ARG A 43 4.05 -8.49 26.86
C ARG A 43 3.55 -8.50 25.41
N TYR A 44 2.48 -7.74 25.17
CA TYR A 44 2.04 -7.35 23.83
C TYR A 44 3.21 -6.84 22.99
N PHE A 45 3.53 -7.55 21.90
CA PHE A 45 4.39 -7.05 20.85
C PHE A 45 3.51 -6.70 19.66
N GLU A 46 3.38 -5.40 19.39
CA GLU A 46 2.76 -4.92 18.16
C GLU A 46 3.87 -4.84 17.09
N GLN A 47 3.79 -5.70 16.07
CA GLN A 47 4.66 -5.59 14.92
C GLN A 47 3.95 -4.76 13.85
N VAL A 48 4.35 -3.50 13.73
CA VAL A 48 3.89 -2.62 12.65
C VAL A 48 4.78 -2.81 11.43
N VAL A 49 4.20 -3.21 10.32
CA VAL A 49 4.88 -3.33 9.02
C VAL A 49 4.33 -2.25 8.08
N GLU A 50 5.24 -1.45 7.52
CA GLU A 50 4.91 -0.44 6.51
C GLU A 50 5.22 -0.94 5.11
N TRP A 51 4.31 -0.67 4.19
CA TRP A 51 4.41 -1.08 2.79
C TRP A 51 4.29 0.13 1.87
N ASP A 52 5.25 0.29 0.96
CA ASP A 52 5.12 1.22 -0.17
C ASP A 52 4.18 0.60 -1.21
N VAL A 53 3.17 1.37 -1.63
CA VAL A 53 2.21 0.97 -2.65
C VAL A 53 2.30 1.91 -3.85
N GLU A 54 2.39 1.33 -5.03
CA GLU A 54 2.47 2.01 -6.32
C GLU A 54 1.28 1.60 -7.20
N VAL A 55 0.41 2.54 -7.52
CA VAL A 55 -0.72 2.33 -8.45
C VAL A 55 -0.30 2.77 -9.84
N MET A 56 -0.18 1.82 -10.74
CA MET A 56 0.28 2.03 -12.12
C MET A 56 -0.89 2.28 -13.09
N GLN A 57 -2.10 1.87 -12.73
CA GLN A 57 -3.30 2.04 -13.55
C GLN A 57 -3.81 3.49 -13.44
N PRO A 58 -3.93 4.23 -14.56
CA PRO A 58 -4.30 5.65 -14.55
C PRO A 58 -5.63 5.96 -13.85
N GLU A 59 -6.69 5.22 -14.16
CA GLU A 59 -8.03 5.48 -13.62
C GLU A 59 -8.09 5.22 -12.12
N LEU A 60 -7.48 4.10 -11.69
CA LEU A 60 -7.38 3.77 -10.28
C LEU A 60 -6.48 4.76 -9.52
N ALA A 61 -5.39 5.21 -10.14
CA ALA A 61 -4.49 6.21 -9.58
C ALA A 61 -5.22 7.54 -9.32
N GLU A 62 -6.00 8.05 -10.27
CA GLU A 62 -6.79 9.27 -10.07
C GLU A 62 -7.87 9.07 -9.00
N ARG A 63 -8.51 7.88 -8.96
CA ARG A 63 -9.49 7.57 -7.91
C ARG A 63 -8.85 7.59 -6.52
N VAL A 64 -7.76 6.85 -6.30
CA VAL A 64 -7.11 6.84 -4.97
C VAL A 64 -6.60 8.24 -4.58
N LEU A 65 -6.06 9.01 -5.52
CA LEU A 65 -5.65 10.40 -5.27
C LEU A 65 -6.81 11.30 -4.81
N SER A 66 -8.02 11.01 -5.27
CA SER A 66 -9.19 11.83 -4.95
C SER A 66 -9.90 11.41 -3.66
N VAL A 67 -9.93 10.11 -3.33
CA VAL A 67 -10.78 9.60 -2.24
C VAL A 67 -10.00 9.10 -1.04
N LEU A 68 -8.75 8.70 -1.21
CA LEU A 68 -8.00 8.02 -0.16
C LEU A 68 -7.31 9.05 0.73
N GLN A 69 -7.50 8.92 2.04
CA GLN A 69 -6.93 9.78 3.07
C GLN A 69 -6.08 8.99 4.05
N GLU A 70 -5.26 9.71 4.80
CA GLU A 70 -4.55 9.11 5.94
C GLU A 70 -5.57 8.60 6.96
N GLY A 71 -5.34 7.39 7.49
CA GLY A 71 -6.24 6.73 8.43
C GLY A 71 -7.32 5.86 7.78
N ASP A 72 -7.51 5.92 6.45
CA ASP A 72 -8.45 5.05 5.76
C ASP A 72 -8.00 3.59 5.86
N ARG A 73 -8.94 2.70 6.20
CA ARG A 73 -8.72 1.27 6.14
C ARG A 73 -8.99 0.79 4.72
N ILE A 74 -8.05 0.04 4.17
CA ILE A 74 -8.14 -0.47 2.80
C ILE A 74 -7.80 -1.95 2.72
N ARG A 75 -8.35 -2.57 1.68
CA ARG A 75 -7.94 -3.85 1.13
C ARG A 75 -7.39 -3.61 -0.26
N LEU A 76 -6.18 -4.07 -0.52
CA LEU A 76 -5.56 -3.95 -1.83
C LEU A 76 -5.04 -5.30 -2.32
N ARG A 77 -5.13 -5.48 -3.63
CA ARG A 77 -4.58 -6.63 -4.35
C ARG A 77 -3.60 -6.14 -5.39
N GLY A 78 -2.43 -6.73 -5.42
CA GLY A 78 -1.40 -6.37 -6.38
C GLY A 78 -0.34 -7.44 -6.49
N ARG A 79 0.86 -7.02 -6.88
CA ARG A 79 2.03 -7.90 -7.02
C ARG A 79 3.22 -7.30 -6.30
N LEU A 80 4.02 -8.15 -5.67
CA LEU A 80 5.27 -7.70 -5.07
C LEU A 80 6.30 -7.45 -6.17
N SER A 81 6.90 -6.27 -6.14
CA SER A 81 7.97 -5.88 -7.05
C SER A 81 9.16 -5.40 -6.25
N LYS A 82 10.34 -5.87 -6.63
CA LYS A 82 11.61 -5.41 -6.06
C LYS A 82 12.04 -4.17 -6.84
N ARG A 83 11.95 -3.00 -6.22
CA ARG A 83 12.48 -1.77 -6.78
C ARG A 83 13.92 -1.58 -6.29
N LEU A 84 14.84 -1.40 -7.23
CA LEU A 84 16.18 -0.91 -6.90
C LEU A 84 16.06 0.60 -6.71
N GLY A 85 16.13 1.06 -5.46
CA GLY A 85 16.19 2.49 -5.14
C GLY A 85 17.64 2.92 -4.89
N CYS A 86 18.04 4.04 -5.48
CA CYS A 86 19.06 4.95 -4.94
C CYS A 86 18.83 6.34 -5.58
N PRO A 87 18.91 7.45 -4.82
CA PRO A 87 20.22 7.96 -4.42
C PRO A 87 20.24 8.57 -3.01
N ALA A 88 20.77 7.82 -2.05
CA ALA A 88 21.50 8.34 -0.87
C ALA A 88 22.16 7.15 -0.16
N GLY A 89 23.31 6.68 -0.67
CA GLY A 89 24.26 5.87 0.10
C GLY A 89 23.91 4.42 0.45
N GLY A 90 22.78 3.86 0.00
CA GLY A 90 22.46 2.45 0.27
C GLY A 90 21.59 1.82 -0.79
N ASN A 91 22.14 0.87 -1.55
CA ASN A 91 21.41 -0.02 -2.47
C ASN A 91 20.57 -1.05 -1.69
N SER A 92 19.66 -0.58 -0.83
CA SER A 92 18.69 -1.47 -0.19
C SER A 92 17.52 -1.66 -1.15
N PRO A 93 17.30 -2.86 -1.69
CA PRO A 93 16.13 -3.10 -2.50
C PRO A 93 14.86 -2.92 -1.66
N ALA A 94 13.98 -2.01 -2.09
CA ALA A 94 12.68 -1.85 -1.47
C ALA A 94 11.70 -2.84 -2.12
N ILE A 95 10.97 -3.58 -1.29
CA ILE A 95 9.81 -4.37 -1.75
C ILE A 95 8.62 -3.42 -1.79
N VAL A 96 8.02 -3.29 -2.97
CA VAL A 96 6.89 -2.40 -3.23
C VAL A 96 5.73 -3.24 -3.72
N VAL A 97 4.52 -2.92 -3.27
CA VAL A 97 3.30 -3.49 -3.82
C VAL A 97 2.89 -2.69 -5.04
N VAL A 98 2.87 -3.33 -6.20
CA VAL A 98 2.45 -2.72 -7.45
C VAL A 98 1.02 -3.15 -7.76
N VAL A 99 0.14 -2.17 -7.91
CA VAL A 99 -1.24 -2.37 -8.37
C VAL A 99 -1.29 -2.03 -9.86
N ASP A 100 -1.40 -3.08 -10.66
CA ASP A 100 -1.52 -3.03 -12.12
C ASP A 100 -2.92 -3.49 -12.58
N ASP A 101 -3.12 -3.82 -13.85
CA ASP A 101 -4.45 -4.10 -14.44
C ASP A 101 -5.22 -5.25 -13.75
N ASP A 102 -4.50 -6.22 -13.17
CA ASP A 102 -5.09 -7.34 -12.40
C ASP A 102 -5.31 -7.02 -10.91
N GLY A 103 -4.95 -5.81 -10.47
CA GLY A 103 -4.99 -5.36 -9.08
C GLY A 103 -6.26 -4.59 -8.73
N SER A 104 -6.49 -4.38 -7.44
CA SER A 104 -7.62 -3.60 -6.93
C SER A 104 -7.27 -2.86 -5.65
N VAL A 105 -7.97 -1.77 -5.38
CA VAL A 105 -7.94 -1.06 -4.09
C VAL A 105 -9.38 -0.80 -3.68
N GLU A 106 -9.74 -1.27 -2.50
CA GLU A 106 -11.06 -1.15 -1.89
C GLU A 106 -10.91 -0.46 -0.54
N ILE A 107 -11.78 0.49 -0.25
CA ILE A 107 -11.81 1.18 1.05
C ILE A 107 -12.78 0.41 1.94
N GLU A 108 -12.28 -0.18 3.03
CA GLU A 108 -13.12 -0.82 4.03
C GLU A 108 -13.76 0.25 4.91
N GLY A 109 -15.06 0.48 4.73
CA GLY A 109 -15.81 1.40 5.59
C GLY A 109 -16.38 2.64 4.91
N SER A 110 -16.78 2.58 3.63
CA SER A 110 -17.74 3.55 3.05
C SER A 110 -19.16 3.43 3.66
N GLY A 111 -19.25 3.25 4.98
CA GLY A 111 -20.45 3.28 5.81
C GLY A 111 -20.53 4.52 6.69
N VAL A 112 -19.89 5.62 6.27
CA VAL A 112 -20.20 6.94 6.82
C VAL A 112 -21.13 7.62 5.82
N GLU A 113 -22.43 7.45 6.04
CA GLU A 113 -23.41 8.46 5.65
C GLU A 113 -22.87 9.80 6.18
N ARG A 114 -22.38 10.66 5.29
CA ARG A 114 -22.17 12.06 5.63
C ARG A 114 -23.57 12.67 5.71
N ALA A 115 -24.13 12.65 6.92
CA ALA A 115 -25.31 13.44 7.28
C ALA A 115 -25.00 14.95 7.16
#